data_AF-A0A9J5YWP0-F1
#
_entry.id   AF-A0A9J5YWP0-F1
#
_cell.length_a   1.000
_cell.length_b   1.000
_cell.length_c   1.000
_cell.angle_alpha   90.00
_cell.angle_beta   90.00
_cell.angle_gamma   90.00
#
_symmetry.space_group_name_H-M   'P 1'
#
loop_
_entity.id
_entity.type
_entity.pdbx_description
1 polymer ?
#
loop_
_entity_poly.entity_id
_entity_poly.type
_entity_poly.pdbx_seq_one_letter_code
_entity_poly.pdbx_strand_id
1 'polypeptide(L)'
;MNTSSENGRSLWSEIIESTRKIFKSHARHFHAISILFLLPIIFSLILYLSFELAIFYPDYDFTSYTQLQFFAISSFVYALFLAFFFICGVGTTTYSAVQVIYDRPINVVSSIKSMRNSFFPLLSTFIVSQTIFISITLLFALILVFVVRILQSLGLIELKSDSDHLLFLVIFSLIVLVPILIWLQMNWSLAYVITVVESKKGYETLRRSAKLVKGERWVALKILMYYEPVIVWMVVWCAMFLDRGEQWRSFRGILLTAFTSVMGYILMNQYLVSNVVLYMHCKELNDEKLMSETAAGEYVSLPVEEEEKNHDVV
;
A
#
# COMPACT_ATOMS: atom_id res chain seq x y z
N MET A 1 1.40 -16.61 -19.74
CA MET A 1 0.70 -16.24 -20.97
C MET A 1 0.49 -14.74 -20.88
N ASN A 2 1.30 -13.96 -21.58
CA ASN A 2 1.21 -12.50 -21.55
C ASN A 2 -0.01 -12.10 -22.39
N THR A 3 -1.00 -11.49 -21.75
CA THR A 3 -2.10 -10.79 -22.41
C THR A 3 -1.53 -9.55 -23.08
N SER A 4 -1.09 -9.69 -24.33
CA SER A 4 -0.82 -8.54 -25.19
C SER A 4 -2.16 -7.86 -25.49
N SER A 5 -2.38 -6.66 -24.95
CA SER A 5 -3.47 -5.81 -25.42
C SER A 5 -3.26 -5.49 -26.91
N GLU A 6 -4.35 -5.21 -27.64
CA GLU A 6 -4.48 -5.07 -29.10
C GLU A 6 -3.50 -4.09 -29.79
N ASN A 7 -2.57 -3.46 -29.05
CA ASN A 7 -1.64 -2.45 -29.54
C ASN A 7 -0.16 -2.73 -29.22
N GLY A 8 0.20 -3.92 -28.72
CA GLY A 8 1.59 -4.29 -28.38
C GLY A 8 2.22 -3.46 -27.24
N ARG A 9 1.43 -2.59 -26.58
CA ARG A 9 1.85 -1.80 -25.41
C ARG A 9 1.79 -2.66 -24.16
N SER A 10 2.78 -2.53 -23.27
CA SER A 10 2.76 -3.24 -22.00
C SER A 10 1.65 -2.69 -21.10
N LEU A 11 0.96 -3.56 -20.37
CA LEU A 11 -0.08 -3.19 -19.40
C LEU A 11 0.41 -2.15 -18.37
N TRP A 12 1.69 -2.23 -17.99
CA TRP A 12 2.38 -1.22 -17.18
C TRP A 12 2.33 0.19 -17.80
N SER A 13 2.69 0.32 -19.08
CA SER A 13 2.68 1.63 -19.77
C SER A 13 1.27 2.21 -19.88
N GLU A 14 0.27 1.35 -20.10
CA GLU A 14 -1.13 1.75 -20.19
C GLU A 14 -1.66 2.29 -18.86
N ILE A 15 -1.32 1.64 -17.74
CA ILE A 15 -1.68 2.12 -16.40
C ILE A 15 -1.04 3.48 -16.12
N ILE A 16 0.26 3.64 -16.39
CA ILE A 16 0.97 4.90 -16.12
C ILE A 16 0.41 6.03 -16.99
N GLU A 17 0.11 5.76 -18.26
CA GLU A 17 -0.49 6.74 -19.18
C GLU A 17 -1.90 7.13 -18.74
N SER A 18 -2.73 6.16 -18.35
CA SER A 18 -4.08 6.38 -17.84
C SER A 18 -4.08 7.17 -16.53
N THR A 19 -3.22 6.80 -15.57
CA THR A 19 -3.01 7.55 -14.32
C THR A 19 -2.64 9.00 -14.61
N ARG A 20 -1.69 9.22 -15.53
CA ARG A 20 -1.25 10.56 -15.92
C ARG A 20 -2.39 11.36 -16.58
N LYS A 21 -3.20 10.72 -17.42
CA LYS A 21 -4.36 11.34 -18.08
C LYS A 21 -5.42 11.77 -17.07
N ILE A 22 -5.79 10.90 -16.13
CA ILE A 22 -6.74 11.20 -15.03
C ILE A 22 -6.24 12.37 -14.18
N PHE A 23 -4.97 12.35 -13.80
CA PHE A 23 -4.40 13.40 -12.98
C PHE A 23 -4.35 14.75 -13.73
N LYS A 24 -3.98 14.75 -15.01
CA LYS A 24 -3.92 15.98 -15.82
C LYS A 24 -5.29 16.58 -16.10
N SER A 25 -6.30 15.75 -16.38
CA SER A 25 -7.64 16.24 -16.71
C SER A 25 -8.31 16.96 -15.53
N HIS A 26 -8.01 16.53 -14.30
CA HIS A 26 -8.63 17.08 -13.09
C HIS A 26 -7.60 17.49 -12.03
N ALA A 27 -6.47 18.08 -12.46
CA ALA A 27 -5.32 18.35 -11.60
C ALA A 27 -5.67 19.15 -10.35
N ARG A 28 -6.51 20.20 -10.46
CA ARG A 28 -6.89 21.05 -9.33
C ARG A 28 -7.61 20.26 -8.23
N HIS A 29 -8.49 19.35 -8.62
CA HIS A 29 -9.26 18.51 -7.69
C HIS A 29 -8.34 17.52 -6.96
N PHE A 30 -7.48 16.81 -7.70
CA PHE A 30 -6.53 15.87 -7.09
C PHE A 30 -5.49 16.58 -6.20
N HIS A 31 -5.03 17.78 -6.56
CA HIS A 31 -4.16 18.57 -5.68
C HIS A 31 -4.91 19.01 -4.42
N ALA A 32 -6.16 19.47 -4.52
CA ALA A 32 -6.96 19.87 -3.35
C ALA A 32 -7.14 18.70 -2.36
N ILE A 33 -7.49 17.51 -2.86
CA ILE A 33 -7.58 16.30 -2.03
C ILE A 33 -6.23 15.95 -1.40
N SER A 34 -5.15 16.06 -2.17
CA SER A 34 -3.82 15.74 -1.66
C SER A 34 -3.36 16.71 -0.58
N ILE A 35 -3.59 18.01 -0.75
CA ILE A 35 -3.28 19.02 0.26
C ILE A 35 -4.08 18.77 1.53
N LEU A 36 -5.33 18.35 1.40
CA LEU A 36 -6.21 18.10 2.54
C LEU A 36 -5.83 16.84 3.31
N PHE A 37 -5.44 15.75 2.63
CA PHE A 37 -5.25 14.44 3.27
C PHE A 37 -3.86 13.80 3.16
N LEU A 38 -3.16 13.99 2.05
CA LEU A 38 -1.87 13.31 1.80
C LEU A 38 -0.66 14.16 2.22
N LEU A 39 -0.75 15.49 2.09
CA LEU A 39 0.28 16.43 2.54
C LEU A 39 0.53 16.32 4.06
N PRO A 40 -0.49 16.26 4.94
CA PRO A 40 -0.28 16.07 6.38
C PRO A 40 0.51 14.80 6.70
N ILE A 41 0.28 13.71 5.96
CA ILE A 41 1.00 12.44 6.13
C ILE A 41 2.49 12.65 5.82
N ILE A 42 2.81 13.09 4.61
CA ILE A 42 4.21 13.23 4.16
C ILE A 42 4.97 14.24 5.01
N PHE A 43 4.37 15.40 5.27
CA PHE A 43 5.00 16.43 6.09
C PHE A 43 5.29 15.93 7.50
N SER A 44 4.32 15.25 8.13
CA SER A 44 4.50 14.73 9.47
C SER A 44 5.51 13.57 9.51
N LEU A 45 5.61 12.73 8.48
CA LEU A 45 6.63 11.68 8.39
C LEU A 45 8.03 12.26 8.34
N ILE A 46 8.24 13.32 7.54
CA ILE A 46 9.54 14.01 7.48
C ILE A 46 9.91 14.57 8.86
N LEU A 47 8.98 15.28 9.50
CA LEU A 47 9.24 15.89 10.81
C LEU A 47 9.47 14.84 11.89
N TYR A 48 8.56 13.87 12.03
CA TYR A 48 8.65 12.81 13.03
C TYR A 48 9.97 12.05 12.90
N LEU A 49 10.34 11.65 11.67
CA LEU A 49 11.61 10.97 11.43
C LEU A 49 12.82 11.86 11.73
N SER A 50 12.75 13.16 11.43
CA SER A 50 13.84 14.10 11.76
C SER A 50 14.03 14.21 13.27
N PHE A 51 12.94 14.28 14.04
CA PHE A 51 13.00 14.34 15.50
C PHE A 51 13.47 13.02 16.12
N GLU A 52 13.00 11.88 15.61
CA GLU A 52 13.48 10.55 16.04
C GLU A 52 14.98 10.39 15.79
N LEU A 53 15.47 10.75 14.59
CA LEU A 53 16.91 10.69 14.30
C LEU A 53 17.72 11.58 15.26
N ALA A 54 17.23 12.77 15.58
CA ALA A 54 17.86 13.67 16.54
C ALA A 54 17.82 13.14 17.98
N ILE A 55 16.82 12.32 18.32
CA ILE A 55 16.66 11.69 19.65
C ILE A 55 17.71 10.59 19.87
N PHE A 56 18.13 9.86 18.84
CA PHE A 56 19.19 8.85 18.94
C PHE A 56 20.61 9.44 19.06
N TYR A 57 20.74 10.76 19.25
CA TYR A 57 22.02 11.38 19.57
C TYR A 57 22.46 11.02 21.01
N PRO A 58 23.72 10.63 21.23
CA PRO A 58 24.20 10.04 22.49
C PRO A 58 24.14 10.94 23.73
N ASP A 59 23.76 12.21 23.60
CA ASP A 59 23.72 13.17 24.71
C ASP A 59 22.39 13.16 25.50
N TYR A 60 21.37 12.40 25.05
CA TYR A 60 20.10 12.29 25.76
C TYR A 60 20.00 10.96 26.53
N ASP A 61 20.17 11.04 27.85
CA ASP A 61 20.11 9.87 28.73
C ASP A 61 18.64 9.50 29.03
N PHE A 62 18.06 8.60 28.20
CA PHE A 62 16.67 8.13 28.31
C PHE A 62 16.51 7.03 29.37
N THR A 63 16.69 7.35 30.65
CA THR A 63 16.64 6.34 31.73
C THR A 63 15.42 6.40 32.65
N SER A 64 14.45 7.30 32.41
CA SER A 64 13.25 7.41 33.26
C SER A 64 12.03 6.65 32.70
N TYR A 65 11.39 5.82 33.53
CA TYR A 65 10.17 5.05 33.20
C TYR A 65 9.00 5.94 32.72
N THR A 66 8.88 7.15 33.27
CA THR A 66 7.87 8.15 32.89
C THR A 66 8.03 8.64 31.46
N GLN A 67 9.26 8.67 30.94
CA GLN A 67 9.58 9.13 29.58
C GLN A 67 9.26 8.06 28.52
N LEU A 68 9.41 6.76 28.85
CA LEU A 68 9.02 5.65 27.98
C LEU A 68 7.50 5.60 27.73
N GLN A 69 6.70 5.82 28.79
CA GLN A 69 5.24 5.88 28.67
C GLN A 69 4.78 7.05 27.82
N PHE A 70 5.38 8.23 28.00
CA PHE A 70 5.07 9.42 27.21
C PHE A 70 5.39 9.18 25.72
N PHE A 71 6.55 8.58 25.42
CA PHE A 71 6.93 8.22 24.06
C PHE A 71 5.94 7.24 23.43
N ALA A 72 5.58 6.16 24.13
CA ALA A 72 4.63 5.16 23.64
C ALA A 72 3.24 5.76 23.34
N ILE A 73 2.73 6.63 24.23
CA ILE A 73 1.45 7.33 24.02
C ILE A 73 1.55 8.27 22.80
N SER A 74 2.65 9.01 22.68
CA SER A 74 2.87 9.94 21.57
C SER A 74 2.93 9.21 20.22
N SER A 75 3.70 8.11 20.13
CA SER A 75 3.77 7.28 18.92
C SER A 75 2.42 6.64 18.58
N PHE A 76 1.62 6.24 19.58
CA PHE A 76 0.28 5.71 19.35
C PHE A 76 -0.67 6.76 18.77
N VAL A 77 -0.68 7.97 19.36
CA VAL A 77 -1.48 9.09 18.84
C VAL A 77 -1.03 9.48 17.42
N TYR A 78 0.28 9.47 17.17
CA TYR A 78 0.85 9.72 15.85
C TYR A 78 0.42 8.66 14.82
N ALA A 79 0.43 7.38 15.20
CA ALA A 79 -0.06 6.30 14.33
C ALA A 79 -1.56 6.45 14.00
N LEU A 80 -2.39 6.86 14.98
CA LEU A 80 -3.80 7.16 14.74
C LEU A 80 -3.99 8.35 13.79
N PHE A 81 -3.18 9.40 13.95
CA PHE A 81 -3.15 10.55 13.04
C PHE A 81 -2.84 10.11 11.60
N LEU A 82 -1.77 9.34 11.40
CA LEU A 82 -1.40 8.82 10.08
C LEU A 82 -2.50 7.92 9.49
N ALA A 83 -3.04 7.01 10.29
CA ALA A 83 -4.10 6.10 9.86
C ALA A 83 -5.36 6.85 9.42
N PHE A 84 -5.77 7.86 10.18
CA PHE A 84 -6.93 8.70 9.85
C PHE A 84 -6.73 9.38 8.50
N PHE A 85 -5.63 10.12 8.33
CA PHE A 85 -5.35 10.84 7.09
C PHE A 85 -5.17 9.89 5.90
N PHE A 86 -4.54 8.73 6.10
CA PHE A 86 -4.39 7.71 5.07
C PHE A 86 -5.73 7.18 4.59
N ILE A 87 -6.62 6.79 5.52
CA ILE A 87 -7.97 6.28 5.19
C ILE A 87 -8.77 7.35 4.43
N CYS A 88 -8.73 8.60 4.89
CA CYS A 88 -9.40 9.71 4.23
C CYS A 88 -8.84 9.95 2.81
N GLY A 89 -7.52 9.96 2.67
CA GLY A 89 -6.83 10.17 1.39
C GLY A 89 -7.13 9.06 0.38
N VAL A 90 -7.08 7.80 0.81
CA VAL A 90 -7.39 6.64 -0.04
C VAL A 90 -8.85 6.63 -0.45
N GLY A 91 -9.77 6.86 0.49
CA GLY A 91 -11.21 6.88 0.21
C GLY A 91 -11.60 7.97 -0.80
N THR A 92 -11.14 9.19 -0.58
CA THR A 92 -11.47 10.33 -1.45
C THR A 92 -10.78 10.26 -2.81
N THR A 93 -9.53 9.82 -2.87
CA THR A 93 -8.79 9.63 -4.14
C THR A 93 -9.41 8.51 -4.96
N THR A 94 -9.76 7.39 -4.34
CA THR A 94 -10.39 6.26 -5.02
C THR A 94 -11.74 6.65 -5.60
N TYR A 95 -12.60 7.27 -4.78
CA TYR A 95 -13.90 7.74 -5.24
C TYR A 95 -13.77 8.69 -6.43
N SER A 96 -12.85 9.67 -6.34
CA SER A 96 -12.64 10.65 -7.40
C SER A 96 -12.12 10.01 -8.68
N ALA A 97 -11.14 9.11 -8.59
CA ALA A 97 -10.58 8.40 -9.74
C ALA A 97 -11.64 7.54 -10.43
N VAL A 98 -12.45 6.82 -9.67
CA VAL A 98 -13.56 6.01 -10.21
C VAL A 98 -14.60 6.88 -10.91
N GLN A 99 -14.98 8.02 -10.33
CA GLN A 99 -15.91 8.95 -10.98
C GLN A 99 -15.35 9.50 -12.30
N VAL A 100 -14.05 9.82 -12.34
CA VAL A 100 -13.39 10.27 -13.58
C VAL A 100 -13.36 9.17 -14.63
N ILE A 101 -13.09 7.92 -14.24
CA ILE A 101 -13.07 6.77 -15.18
C ILE A 101 -14.47 6.53 -15.77
N TYR A 102 -15.53 6.78 -15.01
CA TYR A 102 -16.92 6.68 -15.49
C TYR A 102 -17.46 7.98 -16.11
N ASP A 103 -16.59 8.96 -16.42
CA ASP A 103 -16.95 10.25 -17.02
C ASP A 103 -18.05 11.04 -16.25
N ARG A 104 -18.06 10.91 -14.92
CA ARG A 104 -19.02 11.60 -14.04
C ARG A 104 -18.41 12.88 -13.46
N PRO A 105 -19.23 13.92 -13.21
CA PRO A 105 -18.73 15.18 -12.65
C PRO A 105 -18.21 14.98 -11.22
N ILE A 106 -17.04 15.55 -10.95
CA ILE A 106 -16.39 15.44 -9.63
C ILE A 106 -16.42 16.76 -8.87
N ASN A 107 -16.56 16.65 -7.55
CA ASN A 107 -16.44 17.77 -6.63
C ASN A 107 -15.73 17.29 -5.35
N VAL A 108 -14.92 18.15 -4.74
CA VAL A 108 -14.23 17.86 -3.48
C VAL A 108 -15.25 17.56 -2.38
N VAL A 109 -16.35 18.31 -2.34
CA VAL A 109 -17.40 18.13 -1.31
C VAL A 109 -18.11 16.79 -1.45
N SER A 110 -18.43 16.34 -2.67
CA SER A 110 -19.05 15.02 -2.88
C SER A 110 -18.08 13.89 -2.52
N SER A 111 -16.79 14.07 -2.79
CA SER A 111 -15.75 13.12 -2.41
C SER A 111 -15.62 12.98 -0.89
N ILE A 112 -15.59 14.10 -0.16
CA ILE A 112 -15.58 14.11 1.31
C ILE A 112 -16.88 13.51 1.87
N LYS A 113 -18.03 13.77 1.26
CA LYS A 113 -19.30 13.18 1.71
C LYS A 113 -19.31 11.66 1.53
N SER A 114 -18.73 11.16 0.43
CA SER A 114 -18.62 9.72 0.18
C SER A 114 -17.75 9.01 1.23
N MET A 115 -16.76 9.70 1.78
CA MET A 115 -15.87 9.17 2.82
C MET A 115 -16.63 8.62 4.02
N ARG A 116 -17.74 9.25 4.43
CA ARG A 116 -18.53 8.80 5.60
C ARG A 116 -19.02 7.37 5.45
N ASN A 117 -19.38 6.96 4.23
CA ASN A 117 -19.89 5.62 3.97
C ASN A 117 -18.75 4.60 3.81
N SER A 118 -17.59 5.03 3.29
CA SER A 118 -16.43 4.15 3.07
C SER A 118 -15.48 4.06 4.27
N PHE A 119 -15.58 4.97 5.26
CA PHE A 119 -14.63 5.06 6.38
C PHE A 119 -14.59 3.78 7.22
N PHE A 120 -15.74 3.27 7.67
CA PHE A 120 -15.78 2.06 8.50
C PHE A 120 -15.30 0.80 7.75
N PRO A 121 -15.71 0.54 6.49
CA PRO A 121 -15.14 -0.55 5.69
C PRO A 121 -13.61 -0.44 5.48
N LEU A 122 -13.12 0.77 5.19
CA LEU A 122 -11.68 1.04 5.05
C LEU A 122 -10.94 0.81 6.36
N LEU A 123 -11.45 1.35 7.47
CA LEU A 123 -10.87 1.19 8.80
C LEU A 123 -10.80 -0.29 9.21
N SER A 124 -11.86 -1.05 8.96
CA SER A 124 -11.87 -2.49 9.22
C SER A 124 -10.80 -3.22 8.42
N THR A 125 -10.63 -2.88 7.14
CA THR A 125 -9.63 -3.50 6.27
C THR A 125 -8.21 -3.09 6.66
N PHE A 126 -8.02 -1.82 7.04
CA PHE A 126 -6.76 -1.31 7.57
C PHE A 126 -6.36 -2.05 8.85
N ILE A 127 -7.25 -2.15 9.85
CA ILE A 127 -6.99 -2.86 11.10
C ILE A 127 -6.63 -4.32 10.85
N VAL A 128 -7.38 -5.01 9.98
CA VAL A 128 -7.11 -6.42 9.65
C VAL A 128 -5.74 -6.56 8.98
N SER A 129 -5.46 -5.73 7.96
CA SER A 129 -4.17 -5.75 7.26
C SER A 129 -3.01 -5.50 8.23
N GLN A 130 -3.08 -4.45 9.05
CA GLN A 130 -2.04 -4.09 10.00
C GLN A 130 -1.85 -5.16 11.08
N THR A 131 -2.95 -5.74 11.59
CA THR A 131 -2.88 -6.86 12.54
C THR A 131 -2.08 -8.02 11.97
N ILE A 132 -2.26 -8.36 10.68
CA ILE A 132 -1.52 -9.47 10.06
C ILE A 132 -0.04 -9.10 9.87
N PHE A 133 0.26 -7.88 9.39
CA PHE A 133 1.64 -7.40 9.26
C PHE A 133 2.39 -7.41 10.60
N ILE A 134 1.76 -6.90 11.67
CA ILE A 134 2.32 -6.90 13.02
C ILE A 134 2.50 -8.33 13.53
N SER A 135 1.53 -9.22 13.30
CA SER A 135 1.60 -10.61 13.75
C SER A 135 2.77 -11.36 13.11
N ILE A 136 2.97 -11.20 11.79
CA ILE A 136 4.10 -11.82 11.07
C ILE A 136 5.43 -11.25 11.58
N THR A 137 5.52 -9.92 11.69
CA THR A 137 6.75 -9.25 12.16
C THR A 137 7.11 -9.67 13.59
N LEU A 138 6.12 -9.74 14.47
CA LEU A 138 6.29 -10.17 15.86
C LEU A 138 6.73 -11.63 15.95
N LEU A 139 6.17 -12.51 15.13
CA LEU A 139 6.59 -13.91 15.06
C LEU A 139 8.06 -14.04 14.64
N PHE A 140 8.49 -13.31 13.61
CA PHE A 140 9.89 -13.29 13.18
C PHE A 140 10.82 -12.71 14.25
N ALA A 141 10.40 -11.64 14.93
CA ALA A 141 11.16 -11.05 16.03
C ALA A 141 11.32 -12.04 17.21
N LEU A 142 10.25 -12.76 17.57
CA LEU A 142 10.30 -13.80 18.61
C LEU A 142 11.25 -14.95 18.24
N ILE A 143 11.19 -15.42 16.98
CA ILE A 143 12.11 -16.45 16.48
C ILE A 143 13.56 -15.95 16.57
N LEU A 144 13.83 -14.72 16.12
CA LEU A 144 15.17 -14.14 16.19
C LEU A 144 15.69 -14.08 17.63
N VAL A 145 14.88 -13.57 18.57
CA VAL A 145 15.24 -13.52 20.00
C VAL A 145 15.54 -14.91 20.54
N PHE A 146 14.71 -15.91 20.21
CA PHE A 146 14.90 -17.29 20.66
C PHE A 146 16.20 -17.89 20.10
N VAL A 147 16.49 -17.70 18.81
CA VAL A 147 17.73 -18.14 18.16
C VAL A 147 18.95 -17.51 18.84
N VAL A 148 18.92 -16.19 19.08
CA VAL A 148 20.01 -15.48 19.78
C VAL A 148 20.22 -16.05 21.19
N ARG A 149 19.15 -16.31 21.94
CA ARG A 149 19.24 -16.89 23.29
C ARG A 149 19.84 -18.31 23.28
N ILE A 150 19.48 -19.14 22.31
CA ILE A 150 20.06 -20.47 22.16
C ILE A 150 21.56 -20.38 21.84
N LEU A 151 21.94 -19.58 20.85
CA LEU A 151 23.34 -19.42 20.46
C LEU A 151 24.20 -18.89 21.63
N GLN A 152 23.63 -17.97 22.41
CA GLN A 152 24.25 -17.49 23.66
C GLN A 152 24.42 -18.62 24.68
N SER A 153 23.38 -19.44 24.90
CA SER A 153 23.45 -20.57 25.86
C SER A 153 24.47 -21.64 25.46
N LEU A 154 24.74 -21.78 24.16
CA LEU A 154 25.75 -22.69 23.61
C LEU A 154 27.17 -22.10 23.63
N GLY A 155 27.34 -20.86 24.09
CA GLY A 155 28.64 -20.17 24.11
C GLY A 155 29.16 -19.80 22.71
N LEU A 156 28.30 -19.77 21.69
CA LEU A 156 28.69 -19.47 20.31
C LEU A 156 28.71 -17.96 20.01
N ILE A 157 28.03 -17.15 20.83
CA ILE A 157 27.96 -15.69 20.67
C ILE A 157 28.02 -15.03 22.05
N GLU A 158 28.99 -14.13 22.25
CA GLU A 158 29.06 -13.25 23.41
C GLU A 158 28.55 -11.84 23.05
N LEU A 159 27.39 -11.48 23.60
CA LEU A 159 26.68 -10.21 23.37
C LEU A 159 27.52 -8.94 23.65
N LYS A 160 28.63 -9.07 24.38
CA LYS A 160 29.49 -7.95 24.78
C LYS A 160 30.60 -7.62 23.76
N SER A 161 30.97 -8.55 22.88
CA SER A 161 32.12 -8.36 21.98
C SER A 161 31.86 -8.71 20.51
N ASP A 162 30.70 -9.29 20.19
CA ASP A 162 30.43 -9.84 18.86
C ASP A 162 29.22 -9.19 18.16
N SER A 163 29.37 -7.90 17.80
CA SER A 163 28.34 -7.15 17.08
C SER A 163 28.07 -7.71 15.68
N ASP A 164 29.09 -8.32 15.06
CA ASP A 164 29.07 -8.70 13.66
C ASP A 164 28.22 -9.96 13.43
N HIS A 165 28.28 -10.95 14.33
CA HIS A 165 27.40 -12.11 14.27
C HIS A 165 25.93 -11.78 14.52
N LEU A 166 25.62 -10.87 15.45
CA LEU A 166 24.27 -10.39 15.67
C LEU A 166 23.74 -9.62 14.46
N LEU A 167 24.57 -8.74 13.88
CA LEU A 167 24.22 -7.98 12.67
C LEU A 167 23.96 -8.92 11.49
N PHE A 168 24.78 -9.96 11.32
CA PHE A 168 24.57 -10.99 10.29
C PHE A 168 23.22 -11.71 10.45
N LEU A 169 22.86 -12.12 11.67
CA LEU A 169 21.58 -12.77 11.97
C LEU A 169 20.38 -11.83 11.69
N VAL A 170 20.51 -10.56 12.05
CA VAL A 170 19.48 -9.54 11.76
C VAL A 170 19.33 -9.35 10.25
N ILE A 171 20.43 -9.20 9.50
CA ILE A 171 20.39 -9.08 8.04
C ILE A 171 19.72 -10.30 7.41
N PHE A 172 20.10 -11.51 7.84
CA PHE A 172 19.49 -12.74 7.32
C PHE A 172 17.98 -12.79 7.58
N SER A 173 17.55 -12.44 8.80
CA SER A 173 16.13 -12.35 9.15
C SER A 173 15.38 -11.33 8.29
N LEU A 174 15.97 -10.17 8.04
CA LEU A 174 15.40 -9.14 7.16
C LEU A 174 15.29 -9.61 5.70
N ILE A 175 16.31 -10.32 5.18
CA ILE A 175 16.29 -10.89 3.82
C ILE A 175 15.13 -11.88 3.65
N VAL A 176 14.72 -12.59 4.71
CA VAL A 176 13.58 -13.50 4.67
C VAL A 176 12.26 -12.76 4.88
N LEU A 177 12.19 -11.86 5.86
CA LEU A 177 10.97 -11.15 6.24
C LEU A 177 10.50 -10.19 5.13
N VAL A 178 11.39 -9.39 4.56
CA VAL A 178 11.04 -8.33 3.60
C VAL A 178 10.32 -8.88 2.36
N PRO A 179 10.80 -9.95 1.68
CA PRO A 179 10.07 -10.56 0.55
C PRO A 179 8.67 -11.07 0.92
N ILE A 180 8.49 -11.62 2.13
CA ILE A 180 7.17 -12.08 2.61
C ILE A 180 6.22 -10.89 2.73
N LEU A 181 6.69 -9.78 3.31
CA LEU A 181 5.89 -8.56 3.45
C LEU A 181 5.56 -7.95 2.09
N ILE A 182 6.52 -7.91 1.16
CA ILE A 182 6.30 -7.44 -0.22
C ILE A 182 5.26 -8.31 -0.93
N TRP A 183 5.35 -9.63 -0.79
CA TRP A 183 4.40 -10.55 -1.38
C TRP A 183 2.97 -10.33 -0.85
N LEU A 184 2.85 -10.06 0.44
CA LEU A 184 1.58 -9.76 1.09
C LEU A 184 1.01 -8.42 0.58
N GLN A 185 1.83 -7.38 0.59
CA GLN A 185 1.51 -6.04 0.10
C GLN A 185 1.06 -6.07 -1.37
N MET A 186 1.76 -6.82 -2.22
CA MET A 186 1.39 -7.01 -3.62
C MET A 186 0.00 -7.63 -3.77
N ASN A 187 -0.31 -8.70 -3.03
CA ASN A 187 -1.62 -9.36 -3.11
C ASN A 187 -2.75 -8.48 -2.54
N TRP A 188 -2.46 -7.56 -1.63
CA TRP A 188 -3.43 -6.67 -0.98
C TRP A 188 -3.43 -5.24 -1.51
N SER A 189 -2.64 -4.96 -2.55
CA SER A 189 -2.55 -3.65 -3.21
C SER A 189 -3.90 -3.05 -3.60
N LEU A 190 -4.84 -3.90 -4.06
CA LEU A 190 -6.18 -3.48 -4.46
C LEU A 190 -7.21 -3.49 -3.33
N ALA A 191 -6.85 -3.97 -2.14
CA ALA A 191 -7.80 -4.16 -1.05
C ALA A 191 -8.50 -2.84 -0.71
N TYR A 192 -7.75 -1.76 -0.49
CA TYR A 192 -8.36 -0.48 -0.14
C TYR A 192 -9.26 0.07 -1.27
N VAL A 193 -8.90 -0.14 -2.54
CA VAL A 193 -9.76 0.24 -3.67
C VAL A 193 -11.07 -0.56 -3.65
N ILE A 194 -10.98 -1.88 -3.46
CA ILE A 194 -12.14 -2.78 -3.36
C ILE A 194 -13.06 -2.37 -2.21
N THR A 195 -12.52 -1.95 -1.06
CA THR A 195 -13.39 -1.50 0.05
C THR A 195 -14.23 -0.29 -0.30
N VAL A 196 -13.69 0.64 -1.10
CA VAL A 196 -14.39 1.86 -1.49
C VAL A 196 -15.41 1.57 -2.58
N VAL A 197 -15.03 0.76 -3.56
CA VAL A 197 -15.87 0.50 -4.75
C VAL A 197 -16.92 -0.58 -4.49
N GLU A 198 -16.54 -1.68 -3.84
CA GLU A 198 -17.44 -2.82 -3.59
C GLU A 198 -18.09 -2.76 -2.19
N SER A 199 -17.74 -1.77 -1.37
CA SER A 199 -18.25 -1.63 0.02
C SER A 199 -17.99 -2.85 0.92
N LYS A 200 -17.01 -3.69 0.56
CA LYS A 200 -16.56 -4.85 1.36
C LYS A 200 -15.60 -4.42 2.46
N LYS A 201 -15.51 -5.21 3.54
CA LYS A 201 -14.69 -4.89 4.72
C LYS A 201 -13.82 -6.07 5.19
N GLY A 202 -12.67 -5.74 5.78
CA GLY A 202 -11.83 -6.70 6.49
C GLY A 202 -11.24 -7.79 5.61
N TYR A 203 -11.27 -9.02 6.11
CA TYR A 203 -10.66 -10.19 5.45
C TYR A 203 -11.28 -10.53 4.09
N GLU A 204 -12.57 -10.28 3.89
CA GLU A 204 -13.24 -10.56 2.62
C GLU A 204 -12.61 -9.74 1.49
N THR A 205 -12.32 -8.47 1.77
CA THR A 205 -11.65 -7.55 0.86
C THR A 205 -10.23 -8.01 0.54
N LEU A 206 -9.45 -8.42 1.54
CA LEU A 206 -8.08 -8.91 1.34
C LEU A 206 -8.07 -10.16 0.44
N ARG A 207 -8.99 -11.10 0.68
CA ARG A 207 -9.13 -12.31 -0.14
C ARG A 207 -9.55 -11.97 -1.57
N ARG A 208 -10.48 -11.02 -1.74
CA ARG A 208 -10.90 -10.55 -3.07
C ARG A 208 -9.74 -9.91 -3.83
N SER A 209 -8.94 -9.07 -3.16
CA SER A 209 -7.73 -8.47 -3.74
C SER A 209 -6.76 -9.54 -4.23
N ALA A 210 -6.43 -10.52 -3.39
CA ALA A 210 -5.49 -11.58 -3.75
C ALA A 210 -5.97 -12.44 -4.94
N LYS A 211 -7.29 -12.60 -5.10
CA LYS A 211 -7.88 -13.29 -6.26
C LYS A 211 -7.76 -12.46 -7.55
N LEU A 212 -8.09 -11.17 -7.49
CA LEU A 212 -8.05 -10.27 -8.64
C LEU A 212 -6.61 -10.06 -9.15
N VAL A 213 -5.66 -9.85 -8.25
CA VAL A 213 -4.26 -9.57 -8.61
C VAL A 213 -3.54 -10.82 -9.14
N LYS A 214 -4.07 -12.04 -8.96
CA LYS A 214 -3.36 -13.30 -9.25
C LYS A 214 -2.83 -13.38 -10.70
N GLY A 215 -3.53 -12.81 -11.68
CA GLY A 215 -3.11 -12.75 -13.08
C GLY A 215 -2.06 -11.67 -13.36
N GLU A 216 -2.16 -10.52 -12.70
CA GLU A 216 -1.39 -9.30 -12.98
C GLU A 216 -0.41 -8.91 -11.86
N ARG A 217 0.08 -9.89 -11.10
CA ARG A 217 0.99 -9.71 -9.96
C ARG A 217 2.23 -8.88 -10.29
N TRP A 218 2.81 -9.12 -11.47
CA TRP A 218 4.01 -8.43 -11.91
C TRP A 218 3.79 -6.93 -12.11
N VAL A 219 2.59 -6.54 -12.54
CA VAL A 219 2.24 -5.13 -12.70
C VAL A 219 2.01 -4.49 -11.34
N ALA A 220 1.27 -5.15 -10.44
CA ALA A 220 1.12 -4.69 -9.06
C ALA A 220 2.49 -4.50 -8.38
N LEU A 221 3.42 -5.45 -8.57
CA LEU A 221 4.79 -5.36 -8.07
C LEU A 221 5.55 -4.17 -8.67
N LYS A 222 5.40 -3.89 -9.98
CA LYS A 222 6.01 -2.70 -10.60
C LYS A 222 5.46 -1.40 -10.03
N ILE A 223 4.14 -1.31 -9.78
CA ILE A 223 3.53 -0.12 -9.16
C ILE A 223 4.13 0.07 -7.77
N LEU A 224 4.18 -1.00 -6.98
CA LEU A 224 4.73 -1.00 -5.63
C LEU A 224 6.19 -0.54 -5.61
N MET A 225 7.04 -1.20 -6.41
CA MET A 225 8.48 -0.96 -6.47
C MET A 225 8.83 0.42 -7.05
N TYR A 226 7.96 1.01 -7.87
CA TYR A 226 8.18 2.33 -8.43
C TYR A 226 7.84 3.45 -7.45
N TYR A 227 6.69 3.38 -6.76
CA TYR A 227 6.23 4.49 -5.92
C TYR A 227 6.72 4.39 -4.47
N GLU A 228 6.61 3.24 -3.80
CA GLU A 228 6.88 3.16 -2.36
C GLU A 228 8.36 3.42 -2.01
N PRO A 229 9.35 2.77 -2.66
CA PRO A 229 10.76 3.04 -2.36
C PRO A 229 11.17 4.49 -2.64
N VAL A 230 10.61 5.11 -3.68
CA VAL A 230 10.92 6.51 -4.02
C VAL A 230 10.38 7.47 -2.96
N ILE A 231 9.15 7.24 -2.48
CA ILE A 231 8.57 8.04 -1.38
C ILE A 231 9.39 7.86 -0.10
N VAL A 232 9.70 6.61 0.28
CA VAL A 232 10.49 6.30 1.48
C VAL A 232 11.87 6.94 1.39
N TRP A 233 12.59 6.73 0.28
CA TRP A 233 13.91 7.30 0.05
C TRP A 233 13.90 8.81 0.19
N MET A 234 12.92 9.48 -0.41
CA MET A 234 12.82 10.94 -0.40
C MET A 234 12.52 11.48 1.01
N VAL A 235 11.61 10.84 1.76
CA VAL A 235 11.30 11.21 3.15
C VAL A 235 12.52 11.01 4.05
N VAL A 236 13.17 9.85 3.95
CA VAL A 236 14.35 9.49 4.75
C VAL A 236 15.53 10.41 4.43
N TRP A 237 15.79 10.69 3.16
CA TRP A 237 16.81 11.65 2.72
C TRP A 237 16.57 13.05 3.29
N CYS A 238 15.33 13.54 3.20
CA CYS A 238 14.99 14.86 3.75
C CYS A 238 15.16 14.89 5.28
N ALA A 239 14.74 13.84 5.98
CA ALA A 239 14.88 13.76 7.42
C ALA A 239 16.36 13.75 7.87
N MET A 240 17.20 12.94 7.22
CA MET A 240 18.65 12.93 7.48
C MET A 240 19.31 14.29 7.20
N PHE A 241 18.80 15.05 6.23
CA PHE A 241 19.32 16.39 5.96
C PHE A 241 18.94 17.41 7.04
N LEU A 242 17.72 17.30 7.57
CA LEU A 242 17.20 18.18 8.62
C LEU A 242 17.85 17.92 9.98
N ASP A 243 18.25 16.67 10.23
CA ASP A 243 18.97 16.25 11.44
C ASP A 243 20.36 16.91 11.61
N ARG A 244 20.96 17.45 10.54
CA ARG A 244 22.27 18.11 10.61
C ARG A 244 22.21 19.49 11.31
N GLY A 245 22.07 19.51 12.63
CA GLY A 245 22.16 20.70 13.49
C GLY A 245 21.02 21.71 13.29
N GLU A 246 21.34 23.01 13.21
CA GLU A 246 20.36 24.10 13.03
C GLU A 246 19.74 24.16 11.61
N GLN A 247 19.95 23.13 10.80
CA GLN A 247 19.51 23.09 9.41
C GLN A 247 17.99 23.13 9.26
N TRP A 248 17.23 22.66 10.26
CA TRP A 248 15.78 22.75 10.31
C TRP A 248 15.26 24.20 10.41
N ARG A 249 16.03 25.12 10.99
CA ARG A 249 15.73 26.57 11.03
C ARG A 249 16.23 27.32 9.81
N SER A 250 17.12 26.71 9.03
CA SER A 250 17.67 27.31 7.83
C SER A 250 16.60 27.43 6.75
N PHE A 251 16.60 28.55 6.01
CA PHE A 251 15.77 28.74 4.82
C PHE A 251 15.86 27.56 3.84
N ARG A 252 17.06 26.97 3.69
CA ARG A 252 17.30 25.80 2.84
C ARG A 252 16.58 24.55 3.37
N GLY A 253 16.55 24.34 4.69
CA GLY A 253 15.81 23.23 5.30
C GLY A 253 14.31 23.37 5.05
N ILE A 254 13.76 24.56 5.31
CA ILE A 254 12.33 24.87 5.07
C ILE A 254 11.94 24.63 3.61
N LEU A 255 12.73 25.13 2.66
CA LEU A 255 12.48 24.92 1.23
C LEU A 255 12.56 23.44 0.83
N LEU A 256 13.56 22.71 1.35
CA LEU A 256 13.70 21.28 1.06
C LEU A 256 12.52 20.47 1.61
N THR A 257 12.09 20.74 2.84
CA THR A 257 10.92 20.11 3.45
C THR A 257 9.65 20.41 2.65
N ALA A 258 9.44 21.67 2.25
CA ALA A 258 8.30 22.06 1.44
C ALA A 258 8.29 21.35 0.08
N PHE A 259 9.42 21.36 -0.63
CA PHE A 259 9.55 20.69 -1.93
C PHE A 259 9.33 19.17 -1.82
N THR A 260 9.96 18.54 -0.83
CA THR A 260 9.84 17.09 -0.57
C THR A 260 8.41 16.72 -0.20
N SER A 261 7.75 17.53 0.63
CA SER A 261 6.34 17.32 1.00
C SER A 261 5.42 17.42 -0.22
N VAL A 262 5.66 18.41 -1.08
CA VAL A 262 4.90 18.60 -2.32
C VAL A 262 5.07 17.40 -3.25
N MET A 263 6.30 17.00 -3.51
CA MET A 263 6.56 15.88 -4.39
C MET A 263 6.05 14.56 -3.81
N GLY A 264 6.12 14.38 -2.48
CA GLY A 264 5.69 13.17 -1.80
C GLY A 264 4.19 12.97 -1.88
N TYR A 265 3.39 14.01 -1.66
CA TYR A 265 1.94 13.85 -1.81
C TYR A 265 1.54 13.60 -3.25
N ILE A 266 2.24 14.20 -4.23
CA ILE A 266 1.96 13.99 -5.66
C ILE A 266 2.21 12.52 -6.02
N LEU A 267 3.36 11.99 -5.63
CA LEU A 267 3.72 10.58 -5.85
C LEU A 267 2.76 9.63 -5.13
N MET A 268 2.38 9.94 -3.88
CA MET A 268 1.42 9.15 -3.12
C MET A 268 0.04 9.14 -3.79
N ASN A 269 -0.42 10.27 -4.33
CA ASN A 269 -1.68 10.32 -5.08
C ASN A 269 -1.59 9.50 -6.37
N GLN A 270 -0.50 9.65 -7.13
CA GLN A 270 -0.27 8.85 -8.35
C GLN A 270 -0.23 7.34 -8.06
N TYR A 271 0.33 6.93 -6.93
CA TYR A 271 0.29 5.55 -6.45
C TYR A 271 -1.15 5.08 -6.22
N LEU A 272 -1.96 5.86 -5.50
CA LEU A 272 -3.37 5.53 -5.24
C LEU A 272 -4.18 5.43 -6.53
N VAL A 273 -4.06 6.41 -7.43
CA VAL A 273 -4.76 6.41 -8.72
C VAL A 273 -4.31 5.23 -9.59
N SER A 274 -3.01 4.88 -9.59
CA SER A 274 -2.51 3.71 -10.34
C SER A 274 -3.13 2.40 -9.83
N ASN A 275 -3.34 2.26 -8.52
CA ASN A 275 -4.05 1.09 -7.97
C ASN A 275 -5.54 1.07 -8.37
N VAL A 276 -6.17 2.23 -8.54
CA VAL A 276 -7.56 2.30 -9.05
C VAL A 276 -7.64 1.86 -10.51
N VAL A 277 -6.73 2.34 -11.35
CA VAL A 277 -6.67 1.93 -12.76
C VAL A 277 -6.38 0.44 -12.88
N LEU A 278 -5.43 -0.09 -12.10
CA LEU A 278 -5.14 -1.52 -12.05
C LEU A 278 -6.37 -2.32 -11.59
N TYR A 279 -7.11 -1.83 -10.58
CA TYR A 279 -8.34 -2.47 -10.13
C TYR A 279 -9.39 -2.59 -11.25
N MET A 280 -9.63 -1.50 -11.99
CA MET A 280 -10.60 -1.51 -13.09
C MET A 280 -10.24 -2.56 -14.14
N HIS A 281 -8.97 -2.59 -14.54
CA HIS A 281 -8.47 -3.58 -15.50
C HIS A 281 -8.58 -5.02 -14.99
N CYS A 282 -8.13 -5.28 -13.76
CA CYS A 282 -8.24 -6.62 -13.15
C CYS A 282 -9.70 -7.06 -12.96
N LYS A 283 -10.62 -6.12 -12.72
CA LYS A 283 -12.04 -6.40 -12.58
C LYS A 283 -12.65 -6.83 -13.92
N GLU A 284 -12.40 -6.08 -14.97
CA GLU A 284 -12.88 -6.39 -16.33
C GLU A 284 -12.42 -7.77 -16.78
N LEU A 285 -11.12 -8.08 -16.65
CA LEU A 285 -10.57 -9.40 -16.97
C LEU A 285 -11.22 -10.54 -16.18
N ASN A 286 -11.53 -10.30 -14.91
CA ASN A 286 -12.17 -11.31 -14.07
C ASN A 286 -13.65 -11.51 -14.45
N ASP A 287 -14.34 -10.45 -14.84
CA ASP A 287 -15.75 -10.50 -15.23
C ASP A 287 -15.89 -11.18 -16.62
N GLU A 288 -14.99 -10.90 -17.56
CA GLU A 288 -14.89 -11.60 -18.86
C GLU A 288 -14.65 -13.10 -18.68
N LYS A 289 -13.73 -13.47 -17.79
CA LYS A 289 -13.44 -14.87 -17.49
C LYS A 289 -14.67 -15.59 -16.93
N LEU A 290 -15.42 -14.93 -16.03
CA LEU A 290 -16.62 -15.50 -15.44
C LEU A 290 -17.72 -15.72 -16.50
N MET A 291 -17.89 -14.77 -17.42
CA MET A 291 -18.83 -14.90 -18.55
C MET A 291 -18.45 -16.07 -19.47
N SER A 292 -17.16 -16.21 -19.80
CA SER A 292 -16.66 -17.31 -20.63
C SER A 292 -16.83 -18.69 -19.97
N GLU A 293 -16.56 -18.80 -18.66
CA GLU A 293 -16.75 -20.07 -17.92
C GLU A 293 -18.23 -20.44 -17.82
N THR A 294 -19.11 -19.45 -17.63
CA THR A 294 -20.57 -19.67 -17.58
C THR A 294 -21.09 -20.16 -18.93
N ALA A 295 -20.68 -19.50 -20.03
CA ALA A 295 -21.04 -19.92 -21.37
C ALA A 295 -20.56 -21.36 -21.65
N ALA A 296 -19.30 -21.68 -21.34
CA ALA A 296 -18.75 -23.03 -21.53
C ALA A 296 -19.50 -24.10 -20.70
N GLY A 297 -19.93 -23.78 -19.48
CA GLY A 297 -20.71 -24.68 -18.64
C GLY A 297 -22.10 -24.97 -19.20
N GLU A 298 -22.73 -23.98 -19.85
CA GLU A 298 -24.04 -24.12 -20.49
C GLU A 298 -23.97 -24.99 -21.75
N TYR A 299 -22.89 -24.91 -22.54
CA TYR A 299 -22.66 -25.81 -23.69
C TYR A 299 -22.41 -27.27 -23.29
N VAL A 300 -21.80 -27.52 -22.13
CA VAL A 300 -21.53 -28.88 -21.63
C VAL A 300 -22.76 -29.52 -20.98
N SER A 301 -23.78 -28.72 -20.62
CA SER A 301 -25.01 -29.19 -19.97
C SER A 301 -26.22 -29.29 -20.90
N LEU A 302 -26.06 -28.99 -22.20
CA LEU A 302 -27.06 -29.36 -23.21
C LEU A 302 -27.03 -30.88 -23.40
N PRO A 303 -28.10 -31.62 -23.05
CA PRO A 303 -28.22 -33.00 -23.50
C PRO A 303 -28.27 -32.96 -25.02
N VAL A 304 -27.40 -33.74 -25.67
CA VAL A 304 -27.54 -34.05 -27.08
C VAL A 304 -28.86 -34.81 -27.20
N GLU A 305 -29.94 -34.10 -27.54
CA GLU A 305 -31.15 -34.75 -28.06
C GLU A 305 -30.73 -35.41 -29.36
N GLU A 306 -30.34 -36.69 -29.27
CA GLU A 306 -30.25 -37.56 -30.43
C GLU A 306 -31.66 -37.64 -31.03
N GLU A 307 -31.91 -36.82 -32.06
CA GLU A 307 -32.98 -37.06 -33.02
C GLU A 307 -32.71 -38.43 -33.67
N GLU A 308 -33.22 -39.49 -33.05
CA GLU A 308 -33.37 -40.80 -33.68
C GLU A 308 -34.45 -40.69 -34.75
N LYS A 309 -34.03 -40.15 -35.90
CA LYS A 309 -34.82 -40.08 -37.13
C LYS A 309 -34.84 -41.47 -37.76
N ASN A 310 -35.76 -42.33 -37.30
CA ASN A 310 -36.05 -43.58 -38.00
C ASN A 310 -36.83 -43.28 -39.28
N HIS A 311 -36.08 -43.13 -40.38
CA HIS A 311 -36.56 -43.33 -41.74
C HIS A 311 -36.53 -44.83 -42.06
N ASP A 312 -37.72 -45.38 -42.30
CA ASP A 312 -38.10 -46.44 -43.25
C ASP A 312 -37.06 -47.51 -43.64
N VAL A 313 -37.35 -48.77 -43.28
CA VAL A 313 -37.00 -49.95 -44.08
C VAL A 313 -38.16 -50.96 -44.05
N VAL A 314 -38.83 -51.08 -45.21
CA VAL A 314 -39.56 -52.23 -45.81
C VAL A 314 -40.64 -52.94 -44.99
#